data_AF-A0A5S4WNJ4-F1
#
_entry.id   AF-A0A5S4WNJ4-F1
#
_cell.length_a   1.000
_cell.length_b   1.000
_cell.length_c   1.000
_cell.angle_alpha   90.00
_cell.angle_beta   90.00
_cell.angle_gamma   90.00
#
_symmetry.space_group_name_H-M   'P 1'
#
loop_
_entity.id
_entity.type
_entity.pdbx_description
1 polymer ?
#
loop_
_entity_poly.entity_id
_entity_poly.type
_entity_poly.pdbx_seq_one_letter_code
_entity_poly.pdbx_strand_id
1 'polypeptide(L)' 'FAHAAIREAKFAAQGVTRDKNVILYCGGGISATIDLFLLTQLGYDKLTLYDASMGEWARDPALPIGTD' A
#
# COMPACT_ATOMS: atom_id res chain seq x y z
N PHE A 1 -2.48 22.27 -4.74
CA PHE A 1 -3.78 21.61 -4.96
C PHE A 1 -3.77 20.64 -6.16
N ALA A 2 -3.30 21.02 -7.36
CA ALA A 2 -3.28 20.13 -8.54
C ALA A 2 -2.53 18.79 -8.35
N HIS A 3 -1.40 18.80 -7.63
CA HIS A 3 -0.62 17.58 -7.39
C HIS A 3 -1.29 16.56 -6.47
N ALA A 4 -2.21 16.98 -5.59
CA ALA A 4 -2.94 16.06 -4.71
C ALA A 4 -3.96 15.24 -5.53
N ALA A 5 -4.72 15.91 -6.40
CA ALA A 5 -5.68 15.26 -7.30
C ALA A 5 -5.00 14.25 -8.25
N ILE A 6 -3.80 14.56 -8.77
CA ILE A 6 -3.04 13.63 -9.61
C ILE A 6 -2.63 12.36 -8.82
N ARG A 7 -2.18 12.52 -7.57
CA ARG A 7 -1.82 11.37 -6.71
C ARG A 7 -3.04 10.52 -6.39
N GLU A 8 -4.14 11.17 -6.01
CA GLU A 8 -5.39 10.47 -5.71
C GLU A 8 -5.92 9.70 -6.92
N ALA A 9 -5.89 10.29 -8.11
CA ALA A 9 -6.30 9.61 -9.34
C ALA A 9 -5.42 8.38 -9.65
N LYS A 10 -4.11 8.45 -9.40
CA LYS A 10 -3.21 7.30 -9.56
C LYS A 10 -3.56 6.14 -8.64
N PHE A 11 -3.84 6.42 -7.36
CA PHE A 11 -4.27 5.39 -6.41
C PHE A 11 -5.65 4.83 -6.76
N ALA A 12 -6.62 5.69 -7.11
CA ALA A 12 -7.96 5.28 -7.50
C ALA A 12 -7.97 4.39 -8.76
N ALA A 13 -7.10 4.65 -9.74
CA ALA A 13 -6.95 3.81 -10.93
C ALA A 13 -6.47 2.38 -10.61
N GLN A 14 -5.86 2.16 -9.44
CA GLN A 14 -5.49 0.84 -8.93
C GLN A 14 -6.53 0.25 -7.97
N GLY A 15 -7.70 0.89 -7.85
CA GLY A 15 -8.78 0.46 -6.95
C GLY A 15 -8.55 0.79 -5.48
N VAL A 16 -7.59 1.64 -5.15
CA VAL A 16 -7.38 2.16 -3.80
C VAL A 16 -8.35 3.31 -3.55
N THR A 17 -9.34 3.08 -2.67
CA THR A 17 -10.44 4.00 -2.38
C THR A 17 -10.67 4.13 -0.88
N ARG A 18 -11.20 5.27 -0.42
CA ARG A 18 -11.33 5.60 1.02
C ARG A 18 -12.24 4.66 1.81
N ASP A 19 -13.14 3.94 1.14
CA ASP A 19 -14.04 2.98 1.77
C ASP A 19 -13.34 1.67 2.18
N LYS A 20 -12.16 1.37 1.62
CA LYS A 20 -11.42 0.12 1.83
C LYS A 20 -10.39 0.23 2.96
N ASN A 21 -10.10 -0.92 3.58
CA ASN A 21 -8.88 -1.08 4.36
C ASN A 21 -7.72 -1.32 3.39
N VAL A 22 -6.71 -0.46 3.42
CA VAL A 22 -5.54 -0.53 2.52
C VAL A 22 -4.34 -1.02 3.32
N ILE A 23 -3.84 -2.20 2.95
CA ILE A 23 -2.61 -2.77 3.52
C ILE A 23 -1.49 -2.53 2.51
N LEU A 24 -0.45 -1.83 2.94
CA LEU A 24 0.72 -1.52 2.11
C LEU A 24 1.89 -2.42 2.51
N TYR A 25 2.61 -2.93 1.51
CA TYR A 25 3.81 -3.74 1.68
C TYR A 25 4.75 -3.55 0.50
N CYS A 26 6.02 -3.90 0.66
CA CYS A 26 6.98 -4.01 -0.43
C CYS A 26 7.92 -5.21 -0.19
N GLY A 27 9.21 -5.08 -0.48
CA GLY A 27 10.20 -6.09 -0.10
C GLY A 27 10.48 -6.13 1.41
N GLY A 28 10.51 -4.97 2.07
CA GLY A 28 10.87 -4.83 3.50
C GLY A 28 10.32 -3.56 4.15
N GLY A 29 9.12 -3.13 3.77
CA GLY A 29 8.39 -2.02 4.39
C GLY A 29 8.81 -0.59 4.01
N ILE A 30 10.06 -0.36 3.61
CA ILE A 30 10.60 1.01 3.40
C ILE A 30 9.84 1.76 2.29
N SER A 31 9.77 1.22 1.08
CA SER A 31 9.09 1.89 -0.04
C SER A 31 7.59 2.08 0.22
N ALA A 32 6.94 1.11 0.85
CA ALA A 32 5.52 1.16 1.20
C ALA A 32 5.17 2.30 2.17
N THR A 33 6.14 2.75 2.98
CA THR A 33 5.96 3.88 3.90
C THR A 33 5.72 5.19 3.14
N ILE A 34 6.28 5.35 1.94
CA ILE A 34 6.06 6.56 1.12
C ILE A 34 4.60 6.63 0.66
N ASP A 35 4.05 5.51 0.19
CA ASP A 35 2.65 5.43 -0.24
C ASP A 35 1.69 5.60 0.95
N LEU A 36 2.01 5.02 2.11
CA LEU A 36 1.26 5.21 3.35
C LEU A 36 1.19 6.71 3.71
N PHE A 37 2.34 7.39 3.66
CA PHE A 37 2.41 8.81 3.95
C PHE A 37 1.58 9.63 2.96
N LEU A 38 1.68 9.33 1.65
CA LEU A 38 0.88 10.00 0.63
C LEU A 38 -0.62 9.81 0.82
N LEU A 39 -1.08 8.59 1.09
CA LEU A 39 -2.50 8.30 1.34
C LEU A 39 -3.00 9.00 2.61
N THR A 40 -2.20 9.03 3.67
CA THR A 40 -2.49 9.81 4.89
C THR A 40 -2.69 11.29 4.56
N GLN A 41 -1.79 11.89 3.77
CA GLN A 41 -1.91 13.29 3.34
C GLN A 41 -3.14 13.56 2.45
N LEU A 42 -3.66 12.53 1.77
CA LEU A 42 -4.88 12.58 0.98
C LEU A 42 -6.16 12.31 1.80
N GLY A 43 -6.03 12.15 3.11
CA GLY A 43 -7.15 11.95 4.04
C GLY A 43 -7.72 10.53 4.04
N TYR A 44 -6.91 9.53 3.70
CA TYR A 44 -7.26 8.13 3.95
C TYR A 44 -6.97 7.80 5.42
N ASP A 45 -7.91 7.13 6.07
CA ASP A 45 -7.90 6.83 7.51
C ASP A 45 -7.73 5.32 7.81
N LYS A 46 -8.13 4.46 6.88
CA LYS A 46 -8.06 2.99 7.00
C LYS A 46 -6.80 2.41 6.36
N LEU A 47 -5.64 2.79 6.90
CA LEU A 47 -4.34 2.39 6.37
C LEU A 47 -3.58 1.51 7.34
N THR A 48 -2.87 0.51 6.83
CA THR A 48 -1.96 -0.34 7.62
C THR A 48 -0.68 -0.60 6.83
N LEU A 49 0.47 -0.42 7.47
CA LEU A 49 1.75 -0.85 6.92
C LEU A 49 2.05 -2.26 7.43
N TYR A 50 2.18 -3.21 6.51
CA TYR A 50 2.79 -4.50 6.80
C TYR A 50 4.31 -4.36 6.63
N ASP A 51 4.98 -4.00 7.71
CA ASP A 51 6.39 -3.60 7.74
C ASP A 51 7.34 -4.77 7.43
N ALA A 52 7.03 -5.97 7.93
CA ALA A 52 7.78 -7.19 7.65
C ALA A 52 7.71 -7.59 6.16
N SER A 53 6.61 -7.22 5.48
CA SER A 53 6.48 -7.19 4.02
C SER A 53 6.76 -8.55 3.35
N MET A 54 7.06 -8.58 2.04
CA MET A 54 7.41 -9.83 1.35
C MET A 54 8.59 -10.55 1.98
N GLY A 55 9.49 -9.83 2.65
CA GLY A 55 10.62 -10.39 3.38
C GLY A 55 10.23 -11.34 4.51
N GLU A 56 9.03 -11.19 5.10
CA GLU A 56 8.44 -12.16 6.02
C GLU A 56 7.55 -13.17 5.29
N TRP A 57 6.61 -12.70 4.46
CA TRP A 57 5.65 -13.58 3.77
C TRP A 57 6.33 -14.70 2.98
N ALA A 58 7.41 -14.39 2.27
CA ALA A 58 8.13 -15.37 1.45
C ALA A 58 8.94 -16.40 2.25
N ARG A 59 9.04 -16.28 3.58
CA ARG A 59 9.77 -17.25 4.42
C ARG A 59 8.96 -18.50 4.74
N ASP A 60 7.65 -18.40 4.73
CA ASP A 60 6.77 -19.54 4.96
C ASP A 60 6.33 -20.13 3.61
N PRO A 61 6.87 -21.31 3.22
CA PRO A 61 6.49 -21.95 1.96
C PRO A 61 5.05 -22.46 1.94
N ALA A 62 4.34 -22.49 3.08
CA ALA A 62 2.92 -22.82 3.14
C ALA A 62 2.01 -21.66 2.73
N LEU A 63 2.52 -20.42 2.72
CA LEU A 63 1.75 -19.25 2.29
C LEU A 63 1.70 -19.15 0.75
N PRO A 64 0.54 -18.76 0.18
CA PRO A 64 0.41 -18.64 -1.27
C PRO A 64 1.23 -17.46 -1.81
N ILE A 65 1.90 -17.68 -2.94
CA ILE A 65 2.61 -16.66 -3.72
C ILE A 65 2.24 -16.86 -5.20
N GLY A 66 1.71 -15.82 -5.83
CA GLY A 66 1.48 -15.81 -7.28
C GLY A 66 2.78 -15.59 -8.05
N THR A 67 2.93 -16.28 -9.17
CA THR A 67 4.02 -16.08 -10.14
C THR A 67 3.39 -15.94 -11.51
N ASP A 68 3.10 -14.71 -11.89
CA ASP A 68 2.54 -14.32 -13.18
C ASP A 68 3.58 -14.38 -14.31
#